data_AF-A0A955XHU6-F1
#
_entry.id   AF-A0A955XHU6-F1
#
_cell.length_a   1.000
_cell.length_b   1.000
_cell.length_c   1.000
_cell.angle_alpha   90.00
_cell.angle_beta   90.00
_cell.angle_gamma   90.00
#
_symmetry.space_group_name_H-M   'P 1'
#
loop_
_entity.id
_entity.type
_entity.pdbx_description
1 polymer ?
#
loop_
_entity_poly.entity_id
_entity_poly.type
_entity_poly.pdbx_seq_one_letter_code
_entity_poly.pdbx_strand_id
1 'polypeptide(L)'
;PDIVWFGDALRADVIQASVEAIERCDLLVSIGTSAVVYPAAQLPLLARRAGATMIEINPDETPVSDAYDLCLRGTATDMLGRLCRNLD
;
A
#
# COMPACT_ATOMS: atom_id res chain seq x y z
N PRO A 1 -10.97 9.95 -21.04
CA PRO A 1 -10.73 10.06 -19.58
C PRO A 1 -9.38 9.41 -19.29
N ASP A 2 -8.63 9.91 -18.30
CA ASP A 2 -7.34 9.34 -17.88
C ASP A 2 -7.60 8.25 -16.81
N ILE A 3 -8.11 7.11 -17.26
CA ILE A 3 -8.49 5.95 -16.44
C ILE A 3 -7.99 4.70 -17.16
N VAL A 4 -7.53 3.73 -16.38
CA VAL A 4 -7.10 2.41 -16.87
C VAL A 4 -8.21 1.41 -16.56
N TRP A 5 -8.69 0.69 -17.56
CA TRP A 5 -9.72 -0.33 -17.38
C TRP A 5 -9.11 -1.69 -17.07
N PHE A 6 -9.91 -2.62 -16.55
CA PHE A 6 -9.47 -4.00 -16.40
C PHE A 6 -9.11 -4.60 -17.77
N GLY A 7 -7.91 -5.20 -17.83
CA GLY A 7 -7.35 -5.76 -19.07
C GLY A 7 -6.47 -4.77 -19.84
N ASP A 8 -6.55 -3.47 -19.55
CA ASP A 8 -5.63 -2.50 -20.14
C ASP A 8 -4.24 -2.63 -19.52
N ALA A 9 -3.23 -2.41 -20.36
CA ALA A 9 -1.87 -2.25 -19.87
C ALA A 9 -1.73 -0.91 -19.14
N LEU A 10 -1.21 -0.96 -17.91
CA LEU A 10 -0.69 0.23 -17.25
C LEU A 10 0.51 0.78 -18.01
N ARG A 11 0.68 2.10 -17.96
CA ARG A 11 1.85 2.74 -18.55
C ARG A 11 3.12 2.27 -17.83
N ALA A 12 4.11 1.85 -18.61
CA ALA A 12 5.34 1.25 -18.08
C ALA A 12 6.17 2.24 -17.23
N ASP A 13 6.17 3.52 -17.60
CA ASP A 13 6.88 4.57 -16.85
C ASP A 13 6.31 4.76 -15.44
N VAL A 14 4.98 4.72 -15.30
CA VAL A 14 4.30 4.81 -14.01
C VAL A 14 4.61 3.59 -13.13
N ILE A 15 4.56 2.38 -13.69
CA ILE A 15 4.92 1.16 -12.96
C ILE A 15 6.37 1.23 -12.50
N GLN A 16 7.29 1.59 -13.40
CA GLN A 16 8.73 1.66 -13.09
C GLN A 16 9.01 2.65 -11.96
N ALA A 17 8.46 3.87 -12.05
CA ALA A 17 8.61 4.87 -11.00
C ALA A 17 8.02 4.41 -9.66
N SER A 18 6.90 3.66 -9.69
CA SER A 18 6.29 3.11 -8.48
C SER A 18 7.18 2.05 -7.83
N VAL A 19 7.76 1.14 -8.62
CA VAL A 19 8.68 0.12 -8.13
C VAL A 19 9.94 0.75 -7.52
N GLU A 20 10.55 1.73 -8.19
CA GLU A 20 11.74 2.40 -7.68
C GLU A 20 11.50 3.15 -6.35
N ALA A 21 10.32 3.76 -6.19
CA ALA A 21 9.95 4.42 -4.94
C ALA A 21 9.75 3.39 -3.81
N ILE A 22 9.10 2.26 -4.12
CA ILE A 22 8.82 1.17 -3.18
C ILE A 22 10.10 0.47 -2.72
N GLU A 23 11.05 0.24 -3.60
CA GLU A 23 12.33 -0.40 -3.25
C GLU A 23 13.24 0.48 -2.38
N ARG A 24 13.02 1.79 -2.39
CA ARG A 24 13.82 2.77 -1.65
C ARG A 24 13.15 3.30 -0.39
N CYS A 25 11.89 2.92 -0.12
CA CYS A 25 11.20 3.45 1.04
C CYS A 25 11.65 2.77 2.34
N ASP A 26 11.84 3.55 3.40
CA ASP A 26 12.09 3.02 4.74
C ASP A 26 10.79 2.59 5.45
N LEU A 27 9.65 3.12 5.00
CA LEU A 27 8.31 2.88 5.53
C LEU A 27 7.29 2.82 4.38
N LEU A 28 6.51 1.75 4.34
CA LEU A 28 5.30 1.64 3.53
C LEU A 28 4.06 1.68 4.42
N VAL A 29 3.11 2.56 4.08
CA VAL A 29 1.77 2.57 4.67
C VAL A 29 0.74 2.28 3.57
N SER A 30 0.09 1.12 3.65
CA SER A 30 -1.00 0.74 2.75
C SER A 30 -2.34 1.09 3.39
N ILE A 31 -3.19 1.84 2.69
CA ILE A 31 -4.42 2.41 3.26
C ILE A 31 -5.61 2.11 2.35
N GLY A 32 -6.62 1.42 2.88
CA GLY A 32 -7.93 1.28 2.22
C GLY A 32 -7.89 0.50 0.89
N THR A 33 -7.15 -0.60 0.83
CA THR A 33 -7.08 -1.48 -0.36
C THR A 33 -7.40 -2.92 0.04
N SER A 34 -8.06 -3.66 -0.85
CA SER A 34 -8.26 -5.10 -0.70
C SER A 34 -7.04 -5.93 -1.12
N ALA A 35 -6.04 -5.28 -1.77
CA ALA A 35 -4.81 -5.91 -2.24
C ALA A 35 -5.03 -7.11 -3.19
N VAL A 36 -6.03 -7.04 -4.08
CA VAL A 36 -6.31 -8.09 -5.09
C VAL A 36 -6.14 -7.62 -6.54
N VAL A 37 -5.96 -6.32 -6.79
CA VAL A 37 -5.82 -5.77 -8.14
C VAL A 37 -4.35 -5.66 -8.52
N TYR A 38 -3.95 -6.46 -9.52
CA TYR A 38 -2.59 -6.48 -10.03
C TYR A 38 -2.39 -5.45 -11.13
N PRO A 39 -1.17 -4.88 -11.25
CA PRO A 39 0.05 -5.20 -10.51
C PRO A 39 0.21 -4.49 -9.15
N ALA A 40 -0.65 -3.52 -8.80
CA ALA A 40 -0.50 -2.71 -7.59
C ALA A 40 -0.45 -3.54 -6.30
N ALA A 41 -1.23 -4.64 -6.23
CA ALA A 41 -1.24 -5.58 -5.10
C ALA A 41 0.13 -6.22 -4.79
N GLN A 42 1.09 -6.21 -5.73
CA GLN A 42 2.42 -6.76 -5.52
C GLN A 42 3.37 -5.77 -4.82
N LEU A 43 3.10 -4.46 -4.87
CA LEU A 43 4.01 -3.43 -4.36
C LEU A 43 4.33 -3.61 -2.86
N PRO A 44 3.37 -3.92 -1.97
CA PRO A 44 3.70 -4.16 -0.56
C PRO A 44 4.70 -5.30 -0.35
N LEU A 45 4.60 -6.37 -1.13
CA LEU A 45 5.54 -7.49 -1.04
C LEU A 45 6.95 -7.11 -1.50
N LEU A 46 7.07 -6.18 -2.46
CA LEU A 46 8.37 -5.64 -2.87
C LEU A 46 8.99 -4.79 -1.76
N ALA A 47 8.22 -3.90 -1.14
CA ALA A 47 8.69 -3.08 -0.02
C ALA A 47 9.16 -3.96 1.17
N ARG A 48 8.38 -5.00 1.49
CA ARG A 48 8.74 -5.97 2.54
C ARG A 48 10.07 -6.65 2.28
N ARG A 49 10.34 -7.03 1.02
CA ARG A 49 11.61 -7.65 0.59
C ARG A 49 12.77 -6.67 0.62
N ALA A 50 12.51 -5.39 0.33
CA ALA A 50 13.49 -4.31 0.44
C ALA A 50 13.83 -3.95 1.90
N GLY A 51 13.07 -4.46 2.87
CA GLY A 51 13.32 -4.24 4.30
C GLY A 51 12.63 -3.01 4.87
N ALA A 52 11.65 -2.44 4.16
CA ALA A 52 10.83 -1.36 4.68
C ALA A 52 10.04 -1.80 5.92
N THR A 53 9.76 -0.85 6.80
CA THR A 53 8.75 -1.02 7.85
C THR A 53 7.37 -1.02 7.19
N MET A 54 6.48 -1.91 7.60
CA MET A 54 5.23 -2.18 6.91
C MET A 54 4.02 -1.90 7.81
N ILE A 55 3.16 -0.96 7.41
CA ILE A 55 1.90 -0.66 8.11
C ILE A 55 0.71 -0.83 7.16
N GLU A 56 -0.31 -1.58 7.61
CA GLU A 56 -1.60 -1.69 6.94
C GLU A 56 -2.66 -0.92 7.73
N ILE A 57 -3.47 -0.12 7.03
CA ILE A 57 -4.67 0.55 7.56
C ILE A 57 -5.86 0.08 6.72
N ASN A 58 -6.62 -0.87 7.25
CA ASN A 58 -7.80 -1.38 6.55
C ASN A 58 -8.80 -1.98 7.56
N PRO A 59 -10.13 -1.82 7.36
CA PRO A 59 -11.13 -2.41 8.25
C PRO A 59 -11.02 -3.95 8.31
N ASP A 60 -10.81 -4.56 7.15
CA ASP A 60 -10.77 -6.01 6.97
C ASP A 60 -9.34 -6.49 6.67
N GLU A 61 -9.07 -7.78 6.91
CA GLU A 61 -7.83 -8.41 6.48
C GLU A 61 -7.78 -8.53 4.95
N THR A 62 -6.56 -8.51 4.42
CA THR A 62 -6.27 -8.69 3.00
C THR A 62 -5.41 -9.94 2.81
N PRO A 63 -5.31 -10.49 1.58
CA PRO A 63 -4.44 -11.64 1.31
C PRO A 63 -2.94 -11.42 1.63
N VAL A 64 -2.54 -10.17 1.86
CA VAL A 64 -1.15 -9.78 2.16
C VAL A 64 -1.00 -9.20 3.57
N SER A 65 -2.03 -9.22 4.42
CA SER A 65 -1.97 -8.70 5.80
C SER A 65 -0.82 -9.30 6.61
N ASP A 66 -0.51 -10.60 6.42
CA ASP A 66 0.59 -11.29 7.11
C ASP A 66 1.99 -10.74 6.77
N ALA A 67 2.11 -9.95 5.69
CA ALA A 67 3.37 -9.33 5.31
C ALA A 67 3.65 -8.03 6.07
N TYR A 68 2.67 -7.46 6.79
CA TYR A 68 2.81 -6.19 7.50
C TYR A 68 3.27 -6.38 8.95
N ASP A 69 4.06 -5.43 9.45
CA ASP A 69 4.54 -5.43 10.83
C ASP A 69 3.44 -4.94 11.79
N LEU A 70 2.56 -4.05 11.31
CA LEU A 70 1.43 -3.52 12.06
C LEU A 70 0.17 -3.41 11.19
N CYS A 71 -0.92 -4.00 11.67
CA CYS A 71 -2.24 -3.93 11.02
C CYS A 71 -3.22 -3.12 11.89
N LEU A 72 -3.58 -1.92 11.44
CA LEU A 72 -4.54 -1.03 12.08
C LEU A 72 -5.93 -1.28 11.49
N ARG A 73 -6.77 -1.97 12.28
CA ARG A 73 -8.14 -2.32 11.89
C ARG A 73 -9.10 -1.16 12.14
N GLY A 74 -9.47 -0.48 11.06
CA GLY A 74 -10.37 0.66 11.08
C GLY A 74 -10.44 1.38 9.74
N THR A 75 -11.34 2.36 9.64
CA THR A 75 -11.41 3.20 8.44
C THR A 75 -10.17 4.10 8.35
N ALA A 76 -9.77 4.44 7.13
CA ALA A 76 -8.67 5.36 6.87
C ALA A 76 -8.84 6.67 7.65
N THR A 77 -10.04 7.25 7.63
CA THR A 77 -10.37 8.50 8.33
C THR A 77 -10.15 8.40 9.84
N ASP A 78 -10.62 7.34 10.49
CA ASP A 78 -10.47 7.20 11.95
C ASP A 78 -9.00 6.96 12.32
N MET A 79 -8.33 6.03 11.64
CA MET A 79 -6.95 5.66 11.97
C MET A 79 -5.96 6.78 11.70
N LEU A 80 -6.03 7.43 10.52
CA LEU A 80 -5.18 8.59 10.22
C LEU A 80 -5.50 9.76 11.15
N GLY A 81 -6.78 10.00 11.45
CA GLY A 81 -7.17 11.04 12.40
C GLY A 81 -6.57 10.84 13.80
N ARG A 82 -6.43 9.59 14.25
CA ARG A 82 -5.73 9.25 15.50
C ARG A 82 -4.23 9.46 15.41
N LEU A 83 -3.61 9.06 14.30
CA LEU A 83 -2.17 9.21 14.10
C LEU A 83 -1.75 10.68 14.04
N CYS A 84 -2.45 11.52 13.27
CA CYS A 84 -2.15 12.94 13.13
C CYS A 84 -2.19 13.69 14.47
N ARG A 85 -3.12 13.36 15.37
CA ARG A 85 -3.19 13.97 16.71
C ARG A 85 -1.95 13.73 17.59
N ASN A 86 -1.13 12.74 17.26
CA ASN A 86 0.08 12.40 18.00
C ASN A 86 1.36 12.85 17.29
N LEU A 87 1.25 13.56 16.16
CA LEU A 87 2.38 14.06 15.37
C LEU A 87 2.63 15.57 15.55
N ASP A 88 1.79 16.25 16.34
CA ASP A 88 1.96 17.65 16.80
C ASP A 88 2.71 17.69 18.14
#